data_AF-A0A963PWE0-F1
#
_entry.id   AF-A0A963PWE0-F1
#
_cell.length_a   1.000
_cell.length_b   1.000
_cell.length_c   1.000
_cell.angle_alpha   90.00
_cell.angle_beta   90.00
_cell.angle_gamma   90.00
#
_symmetry.space_group_name_H-M   'P 1'
#
loop_
_entity.id
_entity.type
_entity.pdbx_description
1 polymer ?
#
loop_
_entity_poly.entity_id
_entity_poly.type
_entity_poly.pdbx_seq_one_letter_code
_entity_poly.pdbx_strand_id
1 'polypeptide(L)'
;VFYTHEVIEPGNQLIRRILQRGVQRGEFRPLDLQYGVHTVLAPMLYLLVWKHSLAACTSNVAPLVPQDYLAAQIDTLLNGLRTPSTNPGSPS
;
A
#
# COMPACT_ATOMS: atom_id res chain seq x y z
N VAL A 1 -1.01 1.13 24.83
CA VAL A 1 0.46 1.05 25.03
C VAL A 1 1.01 -0.30 24.56
N PHE A 2 0.57 -1.44 25.13
CA PHE A 2 1.00 -2.78 24.71
C PHE A 2 0.75 -3.10 23.23
N TYR A 3 -0.51 -3.06 22.76
CA TYR A 3 -0.84 -3.36 21.35
C TYR A 3 -0.11 -2.48 20.33
N THR A 4 0.10 -1.20 20.68
CA THR A 4 0.88 -0.27 19.85
C THR A 4 2.34 -0.70 19.72
N HIS A 5 2.99 -1.05 20.83
CA HIS A 5 4.40 -1.45 20.84
C HIS A 5 4.62 -2.86 20.29
N GLU A 6 3.71 -3.78 20.54
CA GLU A 6 3.87 -5.20 20.19
C GLU A 6 3.35 -5.54 18.79
N VAL A 7 2.44 -4.73 18.23
CA VAL A 7 1.77 -5.07 16.96
C VAL A 7 1.91 -3.96 15.93
N ILE A 8 1.51 -2.73 16.26
CA ILE A 8 1.47 -1.63 15.29
C ILE A 8 2.88 -1.22 14.86
N GLU A 9 3.74 -0.92 15.83
CA GLU A 9 5.09 -0.42 15.56
C GLU A 9 5.95 -1.45 14.83
N PRO A 10 5.98 -2.75 15.20
CA PRO A 10 6.75 -3.76 14.49
C PRO A 10 6.27 -3.94 13.03
N GLY A 11 4.95 -3.90 12.81
CA GLY A 11 4.37 -3.96 11.46
C GLY A 11 4.77 -2.75 10.60
N ASN A 12 4.68 -1.55 11.16
CA ASN A 12 5.12 -0.32 10.49
C ASN A 12 6.60 -0.37 10.12
N GLN A 13 7.45 -0.84 11.04
CA GLN A 13 8.89 -0.98 10.81
C GLN A 13 9.22 -2.01 9.74
N LEU A 14 8.46 -3.10 9.63
CA LEU A 14 8.64 -4.06 8.56
C LEU A 14 8.37 -3.42 7.19
N ILE A 15 7.23 -2.76 7.02
CA ILE A 15 6.86 -2.10 5.76
C ILE A 15 7.84 -0.98 5.43
N ARG A 16 8.23 -0.19 6.42
CA ARG A 16 9.24 0.87 6.26
C ARG A 16 10.55 0.33 5.70
N ARG A 17 11.05 -0.79 6.24
CA ARG A 17 12.28 -1.44 5.76
C ARG A 17 12.16 -1.94 4.32
N ILE A 18 11.00 -2.49 3.94
CA ILE A 18 10.74 -2.94 2.56
C ILE A 18 10.81 -1.76 1.59
N LEU A 19 10.11 -0.66 1.90
CA LEU A 19 10.09 0.55 1.08
C LEU A 19 11.49 1.19 1.00
N GLN A 20 12.16 1.32 2.14
CA GLN A 20 13.53 1.86 2.21
C GLN A 20 14.50 1.06 1.34
N ARG A 21 14.43 -0.27 1.40
CA ARG A 21 15.25 -1.15 0.56
C ARG A 21 14.95 -0.93 -0.94
N GLY A 22 13.68 -0.84 -1.33
CA GLY A 22 13.31 -0.58 -2.72
C GLY A 22 13.86 0.76 -3.23
N VAL A 23 13.83 1.81 -2.41
CA VAL A 23 14.44 3.11 -2.72
C VAL A 23 15.96 2.98 -2.87
N GLN A 24 16.63 2.33 -1.92
CA GLN A 24 18.09 2.14 -1.96
C GLN A 24 18.56 1.34 -3.19
N ARG A 25 17.72 0.43 -3.69
CA ARG A 25 17.99 -0.36 -4.90
C ARG A 25 17.57 0.34 -6.20
N GLY A 26 16.96 1.52 -6.11
CA GLY A 26 16.42 2.24 -7.27
C GLY A 26 15.16 1.60 -7.87
N GLU A 27 14.57 0.59 -7.22
CA GLU A 27 13.33 -0.06 -7.67
C GLU A 27 12.13 0.86 -7.46
N PHE A 28 12.15 1.64 -6.36
CA PHE A 28 11.15 2.64 -6.04
C PHE A 28 11.76 4.04 -6.10
N ARG A 29 10.96 5.00 -6.58
CA ARG A 29 11.32 6.42 -6.56
C ARG A 29 11.53 6.89 -5.11
N PRO A 30 12.32 7.96 -4.88
CA PRO A 30 12.38 8.59 -3.57
C PRO A 30 10.97 8.97 -3.08
N LEU A 31 10.64 8.55 -1.85
CA LEU A 31 9.36 8.86 -1.20
C LEU A 31 9.58 9.10 0.29
N ASP A 32 8.65 9.83 0.91
CA ASP A 32 8.59 9.91 2.37
C ASP A 32 8.15 8.56 2.94
N LEU A 33 9.07 7.89 3.65
CA LEU A 33 8.84 6.58 4.24
C LEU A 33 7.77 6.60 5.34
N GLN A 34 7.50 7.73 5.99
CA GLN A 34 6.41 7.85 6.95
C GLN A 34 5.07 7.68 6.25
N TYR A 35 4.84 8.42 5.16
CA TYR A 35 3.59 8.34 4.41
C TYR A 35 3.52 7.07 3.53
N GLY A 36 4.66 6.59 3.02
CA GLY A 36 4.72 5.36 2.22
C GLY A 36 4.18 4.13 2.97
N VAL A 37 4.47 4.00 4.27
CA VAL A 37 3.90 2.93 5.11
C VAL A 37 2.37 3.01 5.13
N HIS A 38 1.82 4.22 5.31
CA HIS A 38 0.38 4.42 5.33
C HIS A 38 -0.26 4.10 3.98
N THR A 39 0.41 4.40 2.87
CA THR A 39 -0.08 4.06 1.53
C THR A 39 -0.24 2.54 1.35
N VAL A 40 0.67 1.74 1.91
CA VAL A 40 0.59 0.27 1.87
C VAL A 40 -0.47 -0.28 2.84
N LEU A 41 -0.64 0.34 4.01
CA LEU A 41 -1.59 -0.10 5.02
C LEU A 41 -3.04 0.29 4.71
N ALA A 42 -3.26 1.43 4.07
CA ALA A 42 -4.59 2.00 3.84
C ALA A 42 -5.57 1.03 3.13
N PRO A 43 -5.19 0.26 2.09
CA PRO A 43 -6.06 -0.75 1.49
C PRO A 43 -6.55 -1.82 2.48
N MET A 44 -5.68 -2.29 3.37
CA MET A 44 -6.05 -3.29 4.38
C MET A 44 -7.00 -2.71 5.43
N LEU A 45 -6.76 -1.46 5.86
CA LEU A 45 -7.65 -0.75 6.78
C LEU A 45 -9.01 -0.46 6.14
N TYR A 46 -9.03 -0.10 4.86
CA TYR A 46 -10.25 0.08 4.10
C TYR A 46 -11.08 -1.22 4.06
N LEU A 47 -10.44 -2.36 3.77
CA LEU A 47 -11.13 -3.66 3.79
C LEU A 47 -11.71 -4.01 5.16
N LEU A 48 -10.99 -3.70 6.24
CA LEU A 48 -11.49 -3.90 7.60
C LEU A 48 -12.77 -3.10 7.83
N VAL A 49 -12.76 -1.80 7.50
CA VAL A 49 -13.94 -0.93 7.63
C VAL A 49 -15.08 -1.39 6.73
N TRP A 50 -14.77 -1.75 5.48
CA TRP A 50 -15.76 -2.20 4.52
C TRP A 50 -16.48 -3.47 4.99
N LYS A 51 -15.72 -4.47 5.46
CA LYS A 51 -16.26 -5.77 5.93
C LYS A 51 -17.19 -5.61 7.14
N HIS A 52 -16.88 -4.70 8.06
CA HIS A 52 -17.62 -4.56 9.32
C HIS A 52 -18.73 -3.51 9.29
N SER A 53 -18.61 -2.46 8.45
CA SER A 53 -19.56 -1.35 8.44
C SER A 53 -20.40 -1.28 7.16
N LEU A 54 -19.76 -1.33 5.99
CA LEU A 54 -20.44 -1.03 4.71
C LEU A 54 -21.17 -2.24 4.15
N ALA A 55 -20.54 -3.42 4.19
CA ALA A 55 -21.15 -4.66 3.72
C ALA A 55 -22.37 -5.07 4.57
N ALA A 56 -22.37 -4.75 5.88
CA ALA A 56 -23.48 -5.05 6.78
C ALA A 56 -24.70 -4.15 6.57
N CYS A 57 -24.49 -2.91 6.11
CA CYS A 57 -25.55 -1.90 5.97
C CYS A 57 -26.11 -1.74 4.55
N THR A 58 -25.45 -2.31 3.54
CA THR A 58 -25.82 -2.11 2.13
C THR A 58 -26.13 -3.44 1.44
N SER A 59 -27.42 -3.78 1.36
CA SER A 59 -27.89 -5.02 0.73
C SER A 59 -27.83 -5.01 -0.80
N ASN A 60 -27.47 -3.88 -1.43
CA ASN A 60 -27.54 -3.69 -2.88
C ASN A 60 -26.23 -3.17 -3.52
N VAL A 61 -25.11 -3.25 -2.81
CA VAL A 61 -23.79 -2.89 -3.34
C VAL A 61 -23.12 -4.16 -3.84
N ALA A 62 -22.55 -4.12 -5.06
CA ALA A 62 -21.79 -5.24 -5.60
C ALA A 62 -20.69 -5.65 -4.59
N PRO A 63 -20.53 -6.95 -4.30
CA PRO A 63 -19.60 -7.39 -3.27
C PRO A 63 -18.17 -7.03 -3.68
N LEU A 64 -17.47 -6.31 -2.81
CA LEU A 64 -16.04 -6.10 -2.94
C LEU A 64 -15.34 -7.43 -2.62
N VAL A 65 -14.71 -8.05 -3.60
CA VAL A 65 -13.90 -9.24 -3.39
C VAL A 65 -12.55 -8.80 -2.80
N PRO A 66 -12.20 -9.16 -1.55
CA PRO A 66 -11.03 -8.61 -0.89
C PRO A 66 -9.72 -8.92 -1.62
N GLN A 67 -9.61 -10.10 -2.23
CA GLN A 67 -8.43 -10.52 -2.97
C GLN A 67 -8.23 -9.69 -4.23
N ASP A 68 -9.30 -9.49 -5.02
CA ASP A 68 -9.26 -8.69 -6.25
C ASP A 68 -8.96 -7.22 -5.95
N TYR A 69 -9.54 -6.68 -4.87
CA TYR A 69 -9.26 -5.32 -4.42
C TYR A 69 -7.79 -5.14 -4.02
N LEU A 70 -7.23 -6.08 -3.24
CA LEU A 70 -5.82 -6.01 -2.86
C LEU A 70 -4.90 -6.16 -4.07
N ALA A 71 -5.23 -7.03 -5.02
CA ALA A 71 -4.45 -7.19 -6.24
C ALA A 71 -4.42 -5.88 -7.05
N ALA A 72 -5.58 -5.25 -7.24
CA ALA A 72 -5.68 -3.96 -7.94
C ALA A 72 -4.90 -2.84 -7.21
N GLN A 73 -4.96 -2.83 -5.87
CA GLN A 73 -4.22 -1.85 -5.06
C GLN A 73 -2.70 -2.08 -5.13
N ILE A 74 -2.24 -3.33 -5.05
CA ILE A 74 -0.82 -3.66 -5.18
C ILE A 74 -0.31 -3.21 -6.55
N ASP A 75 -1.03 -3.50 -7.63
CA ASP A 75 -0.64 -3.07 -8.97
C ASP A 75 -0.55 -1.54 -9.07
N THR A 76 -1.57 -0.83 -8.57
CA THR A 76 -1.61 0.63 -8.54
C THR A 76 -0.43 1.21 -7.75
N LEU A 77 -0.15 0.66 -6.57
CA LEU A 77 0.96 1.09 -5.72
C LEU A 77 2.30 0.85 -6.40
N LEU A 78 2.52 -0.34 -6.98
CA LEU A 78 3.77 -0.67 -7.64
C LEU A 78 4.01 0.24 -8.85
N ASN A 79 3.00 0.46 -9.69
CA ASN A 79 3.12 1.33 -10.85
C ASN A 79 3.30 2.80 -10.45
N GLY A 80 2.70 3.26 -9.36
CA GLY A 80 2.88 4.63 -8.84
C GLY A 80 4.18 4.87 -8.07
N LEU A 81 4.81 3.81 -7.54
CA LEU A 81 6.04 3.89 -6.75
C LEU A 81 7.31 3.55 -7.54
N ARG A 82 7.20 2.81 -8.64
CA ARG A 82 8.35 2.46 -9.49
C ARG A 82 9.12 3.71 -9.93
N THR A 83 10.44 3.60 -9.95
CA THR A 83 11.29 4.62 -10.57
C THR A 83 10.94 4.69 -12.07
N PRO A 84 10.71 5.88 -12.64
CA PRO A 84 10.50 6.01 -14.08
C PRO A 84 11.69 5.41 -14.82
N SER A 85 11.44 4.46 -15.73
CA SER A 85 12.47 4.00 -16.64
C SER A 85 12.77 5.14 -17.60
N THR A 86 13.84 5.90 -17.37
CA THR A 86 14.36 6.82 -18.36
C THR A 86 14.85 5.99 -19.54
N ASN A 87 14.04 5.89 -20.59
CA ASN A 87 14.46 5.26 -21.84
C ASN A 87 15.50 6.19 -22.48
N PRO A 88 16.78 5.79 -22.63
CA PRO A 88 17.85 6.70 -23.08
C PRO A 88 17.80 7.07 -24.57
N GLY A 89 16.63 6.98 -25.23
CA GLY A 89 16.53 7.00 -26.70
C GLY A 89 15.43 7.87 -27.31
N SER A 90 14.75 8.76 -26.55
CA SER A 90 13.83 9.73 -27.18
C SER A 90 14.61 10.99 -27.55
N PRO A 91 14.80 11.33 -28.84
CA PRO A 91 15.30 12.64 -29.23
C PRO A 91 14.22 13.69 -28.96
N SER A 92 14.65 14.82 -28.40
CA SER A 92 13.88 16.07 -28.37
C SER A 92 13.67 16.65 -29.75
#